data_AF-A0A0F2NTL0-F1
#
_entry.id   AF-A0A0F2NTL0-F1
#
_cell.length_a   1.000
_cell.length_b   1.000
_cell.length_c   1.000
_cell.angle_alpha   90.00
_cell.angle_beta   90.00
_cell.angle_gamma   90.00
#
_symmetry.space_group_name_H-M   'P 1'
#
loop_
_entity.id
_entity.type
_entity.pdbx_description
1 polymer ?
#
loop_
_entity_poly.entity_id
_entity_poly.type
_entity_poly.pdbx_seq_one_letter_code
_entity_poly.pdbx_strand_id
1 'polypeptide(L)'
;MLDAGEISKSQFKKLVNYEPEGILKPTSHGYLTINCEASCLLKNSRVAIFFNGKWLSGIVARDEREWYLEDDGGNIVGLCPGIRVRVLL
;
A
#
# COMPACT_ATOMS: atom_id res chain seq x y z
N MET A 1 30.67 -0.64 5.35
CA MET A 1 29.60 -0.04 6.19
C MET A 1 29.17 1.22 5.48
N LEU A 2 27.87 1.43 5.30
CA LEU A 2 27.34 2.70 4.78
C LEU A 2 27.32 3.68 5.94
N ASP A 3 27.69 4.94 5.69
CA ASP A 3 27.63 5.99 6.70
C ASP A 3 26.18 6.32 7.08
N ALA A 4 26.00 6.94 8.26
CA ALA A 4 24.69 7.36 8.72
C ALA A 4 24.07 8.36 7.73
N GLY A 5 23.04 7.91 6.99
CA GLY A 5 22.35 8.70 5.97
C GLY A 5 22.57 8.20 4.53
N GLU A 6 23.50 7.26 4.30
CA GLU A 6 23.67 6.67 2.99
C GLU A 6 22.74 5.46 2.77
N ILE A 7 21.88 5.56 1.76
CA ILE A 7 21.07 4.45 1.29
C ILE A 7 21.87 3.59 0.32
N SER A 8 21.85 2.27 0.51
CA SER A 8 22.51 1.35 -0.44
C SER A 8 21.90 1.48 -1.84
N LYS A 9 22.67 1.16 -2.88
CA LYS A 9 22.18 1.08 -4.27
C LYS A 9 20.93 0.18 -4.41
N SER A 10 20.80 -0.83 -3.55
CA SER A 10 19.63 -1.71 -3.48
C SER A 10 18.41 -1.03 -2.85
N GLN A 11 18.60 -0.23 -1.80
CA GLN A 11 17.54 0.57 -1.17
C GLN A 11 17.12 1.75 -2.04
N PHE A 12 18.07 2.38 -2.74
CA PHE A 12 17.77 3.42 -3.74
C PHE A 12 16.92 2.85 -4.87
N LYS A 13 17.23 1.67 -5.41
CA LYS A 13 16.37 1.00 -6.41
C LYS A 13 14.98 0.69 -5.87
N LYS A 14 14.84 0.34 -4.58
CA LYS A 14 13.53 0.15 -3.94
C LYS A 14 12.76 1.47 -3.84
N LEU A 15 13.43 2.58 -3.51
CA LEU A 15 12.83 3.91 -3.41
C LEU A 15 12.45 4.50 -4.77
N VAL A 16 13.29 4.35 -5.79
CA VAL A 16 13.03 4.86 -7.15
C VAL A 16 11.85 4.14 -7.82
N ASN A 17 11.65 2.86 -7.49
CA ASN A 17 10.49 2.08 -7.95
C ASN A 17 9.29 2.17 -6.99
N TYR A 18 9.41 2.93 -5.90
CA TYR A 18 8.33 3.14 -4.94
C TYR A 18 7.41 4.21 -5.50
N GLU A 19 6.42 3.80 -6.29
CA GLU A 19 5.29 4.66 -6.57
C GLU A 19 4.43 4.72 -5.31
N PRO A 20 4.36 5.86 -4.62
CA PRO A 20 3.54 5.99 -3.43
C PRO A 20 2.07 6.05 -3.81
N GLU A 21 1.69 6.05 -5.09
CA GLU A 21 0.32 6.11 -5.56
C GLU A 21 0.15 5.29 -6.83
N GLY A 22 -0.97 4.60 -6.96
CA GLY A 22 -1.33 3.91 -8.19
C GLY A 22 -2.64 3.14 -8.05
N ILE A 23 -2.83 2.14 -8.92
CA ILE A 23 -4.04 1.30 -8.92
C ILE A 23 -3.73 -0.05 -8.29
N LEU A 24 -4.58 -0.51 -7.37
CA LEU A 24 -4.44 -1.81 -6.74
C LEU A 24 -4.61 -2.94 -7.75
N LYS A 25 -3.68 -3.89 -7.71
CA LYS A 25 -3.64 -5.08 -8.57
C LYS A 25 -3.45 -6.33 -7.71
N PRO A 26 -4.04 -7.47 -8.09
CA PRO A 26 -3.76 -8.73 -7.43
C PRO A 26 -2.34 -9.20 -7.76
N THR A 27 -1.70 -9.89 -6.83
CA THR A 27 -0.47 -10.65 -7.08
C THR A 27 -0.79 -12.12 -7.34
N SER A 28 0.17 -12.86 -7.91
CA SER A 28 0.08 -14.32 -8.11
C SER A 28 -0.15 -15.12 -6.81
N HIS A 29 0.12 -14.52 -5.65
CA HIS A 29 -0.05 -15.12 -4.33
C HIS A 29 -1.31 -14.63 -3.58
N GLY A 30 -2.22 -13.91 -4.24
CA GLY A 30 -3.47 -13.43 -3.62
C GLY A 30 -3.30 -12.24 -2.67
N TYR A 31 -2.23 -11.46 -2.84
CA TYR A 31 -2.03 -10.18 -2.16
C TYR A 31 -2.44 -9.02 -3.07
N LEU A 32 -2.51 -7.80 -2.53
CA LEU A 32 -2.69 -6.59 -3.32
C LEU A 32 -1.38 -5.79 -3.40
N THR A 33 -1.11 -5.21 -4.57
CA THR A 33 0.05 -4.33 -4.80
C THR A 33 -0.32 -3.13 -5.66
N ILE A 34 0.48 -2.07 -5.60
CA ILE A 34 0.40 -0.90 -6.48
C ILE A 34 1.26 -1.10 -7.73
N ASN A 35 2.42 -1.78 -7.61
CA ASN A 35 3.43 -1.78 -8.68
C ASN A 35 3.99 -3.18 -9.00
N CYS A 36 4.55 -3.89 -8.02
CA CYS A 36 5.20 -5.19 -8.26
C CYS A 36 4.93 -6.19 -7.15
N GLU A 37 5.12 -7.49 -7.45
CA GLU A 37 4.94 -8.57 -6.48
C GLU A 37 5.79 -8.38 -5.20
N ALA A 38 6.90 -7.65 -5.29
CA ALA A 38 7.75 -7.33 -4.14
C ALA A 38 7.25 -6.14 -3.28
N SER A 39 6.29 -5.34 -3.77
CA SER A 39 5.68 -4.21 -3.07
C SER A 39 4.20 -4.49 -2.75
N CYS A 40 3.95 -5.63 -2.12
CA CYS A 40 2.62 -5.92 -1.58
C CYS A 40 2.24 -4.85 -0.55
N LEU A 41 0.95 -4.45 -0.54
CA LEU A 41 0.39 -3.74 0.61
C LEU A 41 0.57 -4.64 1.83
N LEU A 42 1.41 -4.20 2.76
CA LEU A 42 1.66 -4.93 3.99
C LEU A 42 0.57 -4.56 4.99
N LYS A 43 0.12 -5.56 5.76
CA LYS A 43 -0.71 -5.33 6.94
C LYS A 43 -0.06 -4.28 7.84
N ASN A 44 -0.86 -3.37 8.39
CA ASN A 44 -0.47 -2.19 9.17
C ASN A 44 0.15 -1.03 8.39
N SER A 45 0.21 -1.09 7.05
CA SER A 45 0.61 0.06 6.25
C SER A 45 -0.48 1.13 6.28
N ARG A 46 -0.10 2.39 6.49
CA ARG A 46 -1.05 3.50 6.35
C ARG A 46 -1.17 3.89 4.89
N VAL A 47 -2.41 3.96 4.39
CA VAL A 47 -2.69 4.30 2.99
C VAL A 47 -3.91 5.21 2.91
N ALA A 48 -4.09 5.87 1.77
CA ALA A 48 -5.32 6.53 1.41
C ALA A 48 -5.90 5.90 0.13
N ILE A 49 -7.20 5.63 0.12
CA ILE A 49 -7.92 5.21 -1.09
C ILE A 49 -8.69 6.39 -1.68
N PHE A 50 -8.81 6.42 -3.00
CA PHE A 50 -9.64 7.40 -3.67
C PHE A 50 -11.06 6.87 -3.80
N PHE A 51 -12.00 7.51 -3.11
CA PHE A 51 -13.41 7.15 -3.11
C PHE A 51 -14.28 8.40 -3.19
N ASN A 52 -15.24 8.41 -4.12
CA ASN A 52 -16.19 9.50 -4.33
C ASN A 52 -15.54 10.90 -4.42
N GLY A 53 -14.46 11.02 -5.19
CA GLY A 53 -13.74 12.28 -5.40
C GLY A 53 -12.85 12.73 -4.25
N LYS A 54 -12.73 11.92 -3.18
CA LYS A 54 -11.96 12.24 -1.97
C LYS A 54 -10.96 11.15 -1.65
N TRP A 55 -9.92 11.51 -0.90
CA TRP A 55 -8.98 10.58 -0.32
C TRP A 55 -9.45 10.19 1.09
N LEU A 56 -9.59 8.90 1.34
CA LEU A 56 -9.92 8.33 2.64
C LEU A 56 -8.69 7.59 3.16
N SER A 57 -8.12 8.05 4.27
CA SER A 57 -6.95 7.45 4.89
C SER A 57 -7.33 6.40 5.93
N GLY A 58 -6.54 5.35 6.04
CA GLY A 58 -6.69 4.33 7.07
C GLY A 58 -5.50 3.38 7.11
N ILE A 59 -5.63 2.34 7.91
CA ILE A 59 -4.63 1.29 8.08
C ILE A 59 -5.08 0.06 7.29
N VAL A 60 -4.18 -0.50 6.50
CA VAL A 60 -4.43 -1.74 5.78
C VAL A 60 -4.45 -2.89 6.76
N ALA A 61 -5.53 -3.66 6.75
CA ALA A 61 -5.69 -4.89 7.49
C ALA A 61 -6.12 -6.03 6.56
N ARG A 62 -6.00 -7.25 7.09
CA ARG A 62 -6.39 -8.48 6.41
C ARG A 62 -6.91 -9.46 7.44
N ASP A 63 -8.08 -10.05 7.15
CA ASP A 63 -8.62 -11.19 7.88
C ASP A 63 -8.37 -12.50 7.10
N GLU A 64 -9.09 -13.56 7.46
CA GLU A 64 -8.95 -14.87 6.81
C GLU A 64 -9.40 -14.88 5.34
N ARG A 65 -10.12 -13.85 4.89
CA ARG A 65 -10.81 -13.85 3.59
C ARG A 65 -10.40 -12.68 2.70
N GLU A 66 -10.28 -11.47 3.23
CA GLU A 66 -10.18 -10.26 2.42
C GLU A 66 -9.22 -9.20 2.98
N TRP A 67 -8.82 -8.29 2.10
CA TRP A 67 -8.07 -7.08 2.44
C TRP A 67 -9.05 -5.93 2.66
N TYR A 68 -8.81 -5.14 3.69
CA TYR A 68 -9.62 -3.97 3.98
C TYR A 68 -8.79 -2.84 4.57
N LEU A 69 -9.38 -1.65 4.54
CA LEU A 69 -8.88 -0.44 5.15
C LEU A 69 -9.75 -0.12 6.35
N GLU A 70 -9.13 0.04 7.51
CA GLU A 70 -9.79 0.56 8.71
C GLU A 70 -9.43 2.05 8.85
N ASP A 71 -10.43 2.93 8.82
CA ASP A 71 -10.22 4.36 9.02
C ASP A 71 -10.15 4.72 10.52
N ASP A 72 -9.73 5.95 10.83
CA ASP A 72 -9.58 6.43 12.20
C ASP A 72 -10.93 6.51 12.97
N GLY A 73 -12.06 6.42 12.26
CA GLY A 73 -13.40 6.36 12.83
C GLY A 73 -13.91 4.94 13.10
N GLY A 74 -13.11 3.92 12.81
CA GLY A 74 -13.49 2.50 12.92
C GLY A 74 -14.36 2.00 11.78
N ASN A 75 -14.47 2.74 10.67
CA ASN A 75 -15.15 2.26 9.48
C ASN A 75 -14.23 1.33 8.68
N ILE A 76 -14.84 0.31 8.07
CA ILE A 76 -14.13 -0.69 7.28
C ILE A 76 -14.49 -0.52 5.81
N VAL A 77 -13.48 -0.43 4.95
CA VAL A 77 -13.66 -0.37 3.49
C VAL A 77 -12.88 -1.50 2.84
N GLY A 78 -13.58 -2.35 2.08
CA GLY A 78 -12.94 -3.43 1.32
C GLY A 78 -11.93 -2.90 0.30
N LEU A 79 -10.75 -3.50 0.27
CA LEU A 79 -9.71 -3.20 -0.70
C LEU A 79 -9.82 -4.19 -1.87
N CYS A 80 -10.26 -3.70 -3.01
CA CYS A 80 -10.40 -4.48 -4.24
C CYS A 80 -9.40 -4.02 -5.32
N PRO A 81 -9.02 -4.90 -6.25
CA PRO A 81 -8.33 -4.50 -7.46
C PRO A 81 -9.07 -3.37 -8.20
N GLY A 82 -8.32 -2.45 -8.81
CA GLY A 82 -8.87 -1.31 -9.54
C GLY A 82 -9.05 -0.03 -8.70
N ILE A 83 -9.01 -0.12 -7.36
CA ILE A 83 -9.06 1.05 -6.49
C ILE A 83 -7.74 1.84 -6.60
N ARG A 84 -7.84 3.16 -6.77
CA ARG A 84 -6.69 4.05 -6.69
C ARG A 84 -6.29 4.24 -5.23
N VAL A 85 -5.03 4.00 -4.91
CA VAL A 85 -4.49 4.04 -3.55
C VAL A 85 -3.21 4.85 -3.51
N ARG A 86 -2.92 5.47 -2.37
CA ARG A 86 -1.68 6.16 -2.06
C ARG A 86 -1.12 5.65 -0.73
N VAL A 87 0.13 5.20 -0.68
CA VAL A 87 0.83 4.90 0.57
C VAL A 87 1.21 6.21 1.28
N LEU A 88 0.89 6.28 2.56
CA LEU A 88 1.22 7.39 3.45
C LEU A 88 2.40 6.94 4.31
N LEU A 89 3.60 7.47 4.00
CA LEU A 89 4.84 7.21 4.75
C LEU A 89 4.79 7.78 6.16
#